data_AF-A0AA47JIU0-F1
#
_entry.id   AF-A0AA47JIU0-F1
#
_cell.length_a   1.000
_cell.length_b   1.000
_cell.length_c   1.000
_cell.angle_alpha   90.00
_cell.angle_beta   90.00
_cell.angle_gamma   90.00
#
_symmetry.space_group_name_H-M   'P 1'
#
loop_
_entity.id
_entity.type
_entity.pdbx_description
1 polymer ?
#
loop_
_entity_poly.entity_id
_entity_poly.type
_entity_poly.pdbx_seq_one_letter_code
_entity_poly.pdbx_strand_id
1 'polypeptide(L)'
;MPISEEYYVLSNDYSKVNFVVNMEDERGFSLLMDKAISTTMHVNFECISLKSFSAIDAPFDVSVNTEILFDLDFLAVLSELMLYKNSLVPAKVKEKEFVYLHCYNIIDIEDEVKGFNFDLLSEIPIEERLVFKPSYGSIVVFFHKSIIEKINSVKSFSYAKYQKASDWSVEWEMS
;
A
#
# COMPACT_ATOMS: atom_id res chain seq x y z
N MET A 1 -15.25 -19.76 -1.10
CA MET A 1 -14.49 -19.22 0.05
C MET A 1 -15.14 -17.90 0.42
N PRO A 2 -15.29 -17.53 1.70
CA PRO A 2 -15.84 -16.22 2.06
C PRO A 2 -15.02 -15.12 1.39
N ILE A 3 -15.66 -14.06 0.88
CA ILE A 3 -14.96 -12.97 0.19
C ILE A 3 -13.93 -12.32 1.13
N SER A 4 -14.20 -12.26 2.43
CA SER A 4 -13.27 -11.77 3.46
C SER A 4 -11.92 -12.47 3.49
N GLU A 5 -11.86 -13.75 3.07
CA GLU A 5 -10.63 -14.56 3.03
C GLU A 5 -9.82 -14.36 1.74
N GLU A 6 -10.37 -13.61 0.78
CA GLU A 6 -9.71 -13.31 -0.50
C GLU A 6 -8.86 -12.05 -0.43
N TYR A 7 -8.92 -11.30 0.67
CA TYR A 7 -8.25 -10.02 0.83
C TYR A 7 -7.16 -10.07 1.87
N TYR A 8 -6.15 -9.24 1.64
CA TYR A 8 -4.95 -9.13 2.45
C TYR A 8 -4.60 -7.66 2.67
N VAL A 9 -3.99 -7.38 3.81
CA VAL A 9 -3.41 -6.08 4.17
C VAL A 9 -1.90 -6.22 4.16
N LEU A 10 -1.22 -5.27 3.53
CA LEU A 10 0.22 -5.08 3.67
C LEU A 10 0.49 -4.09 4.81
N SER A 11 1.57 -4.31 5.56
CA SER A 11 2.04 -3.40 6.60
C SER A 11 3.57 -3.47 6.74
N ASN A 12 4.17 -2.45 7.32
CA ASN A 12 5.56 -2.51 7.76
C ASN A 12 5.73 -3.61 8.83
N ASP A 13 6.86 -4.31 8.78
CA ASP A 13 7.29 -5.24 9.82
C ASP A 13 8.01 -4.44 10.92
N TYR A 14 7.24 -3.92 11.89
CA TYR A 14 7.77 -3.06 12.96
C TYR A 14 8.76 -3.77 13.89
N SER A 15 8.85 -5.10 13.87
CA SER A 15 9.94 -5.83 14.53
C SER A 15 11.32 -5.53 13.92
N LYS A 16 11.36 -5.06 12.67
CA LYS A 16 12.59 -4.73 11.90
C LYS A 16 12.70 -3.25 11.55
N VAL A 17 11.58 -2.56 11.36
CA VAL A 17 11.54 -1.16 10.95
C VAL A 17 12.00 -0.24 12.08
N ASN A 18 13.01 0.57 11.81
CA ASN A 18 13.53 1.59 12.71
C ASN A 18 13.69 2.94 11.99
N PHE A 19 12.84 3.18 11.01
CA PHE A 19 12.78 4.36 10.17
C PHE A 19 11.33 4.70 9.84
N VAL A 20 11.08 5.93 9.42
CA VAL A 20 9.78 6.38 8.90
C VAL A 20 10.02 6.92 7.50
N VAL A 21 9.05 6.67 6.61
CA VAL A 21 9.07 7.19 5.25
C VAL A 21 7.89 8.13 5.10
N ASN A 22 8.17 9.37 4.73
CA ASN A 22 7.16 10.42 4.56
C ASN A 22 7.25 11.00 3.15
N MET A 23 6.10 11.40 2.60
CA MET A 23 6.10 12.21 1.39
C MET A 23 6.70 13.59 1.67
N GLU A 24 7.73 13.96 0.91
CA GLU A 24 8.40 15.26 0.95
C GLU A 24 8.18 15.98 -0.39
N ASP A 25 6.91 16.12 -0.79
CA ASP A 25 6.53 16.68 -2.07
C ASP A 25 5.47 17.77 -1.92
N GLU A 26 5.80 18.98 -2.36
CA GLU A 26 4.92 20.16 -2.26
C GLU A 26 3.62 20.02 -3.06
N ARG A 27 3.56 19.09 -4.01
CA ARG A 27 2.36 18.87 -4.85
C ARG A 27 1.24 18.12 -4.11
N GLY A 28 1.52 17.53 -2.94
CA GLY A 28 0.51 16.94 -2.07
C GLY A 28 -0.12 15.65 -2.62
N PHE A 29 0.68 14.74 -3.16
CA PHE A 29 0.25 13.49 -3.80
C PHE A 29 -0.13 12.35 -2.83
N SER A 30 -0.63 12.69 -1.64
CA SER A 30 -0.86 11.72 -0.56
C SER A 30 -1.90 10.67 -0.91
N LEU A 31 -1.91 9.55 -0.18
CA LEU A 31 -2.97 8.56 -0.34
C LEU A 31 -4.35 9.15 -0.06
N LEU A 32 -4.51 10.20 0.75
CA LEU A 32 -5.83 10.78 1.04
C LEU A 32 -6.48 11.49 -0.16
N MET A 33 -5.75 11.61 -1.27
CA MET A 33 -6.30 12.15 -2.51
C MET A 33 -7.18 11.10 -3.21
N ASP A 34 -8.38 11.52 -3.63
CA ASP A 34 -9.45 10.66 -4.20
C ASP A 34 -9.50 10.69 -5.74
N LYS A 35 -8.38 11.00 -6.39
CA LYS A 35 -8.28 11.11 -7.84
C LYS A 35 -6.96 10.56 -8.36
N ALA A 36 -6.94 10.20 -9.63
CA ALA A 36 -5.73 9.74 -10.29
C ALA A 36 -4.58 10.74 -10.18
N ILE A 37 -3.36 10.22 -10.03
CA ILE A 37 -2.13 10.98 -10.21
C ILE A 37 -1.57 10.61 -11.59
N SER A 38 -1.54 11.60 -12.48
CA SER A 38 -0.88 11.48 -13.78
C SER A 38 0.35 12.38 -13.81
N THR A 39 1.51 11.85 -13.45
CA THR A 39 2.80 12.55 -13.50
C THR A 39 3.89 11.62 -14.01
N THR A 40 4.81 12.18 -14.80
CA THR A 40 6.07 11.53 -15.17
C THR A 40 7.23 11.96 -14.28
N MET A 41 7.04 13.01 -13.48
CA MET A 41 8.01 13.47 -12.49
C MET A 41 7.91 12.63 -11.23
N HIS A 42 9.06 12.22 -10.69
CA HIS A 42 9.17 11.52 -9.43
C HIS A 42 8.47 12.28 -8.30
N VAL A 43 7.71 11.57 -7.48
CA VAL A 43 7.23 12.02 -6.18
C VAL A 43 8.35 11.82 -5.16
N ASN A 44 8.67 12.87 -4.42
CA ASN A 44 9.76 12.84 -3.46
C ASN A 44 9.28 12.30 -2.12
N PHE A 45 10.11 11.45 -1.53
CA PHE A 45 9.94 10.91 -0.19
C PHE A 45 11.23 11.06 0.60
N GLU A 46 11.09 11.23 1.90
CA GLU A 46 12.19 11.23 2.85
C GLU A 46 12.11 9.98 3.73
N CYS A 47 13.26 9.32 3.95
CA CYS A 47 13.39 8.24 4.91
C CYS A 47 14.20 8.72 6.11
N ILE A 48 13.60 8.75 7.29
CA ILE A 48 14.20 9.27 8.52
C ILE A 48 14.45 8.10 9.47
N SER A 49 15.69 7.95 9.93
CA SER A 49 16.04 6.99 10.98
C SER A 49 15.42 7.39 12.32
N LEU A 50 14.71 6.47 12.97
CA LEU A 50 14.18 6.67 14.33
C LEU A 50 15.26 6.58 15.42
N LYS A 51 16.48 6.14 15.06
CA LYS A 51 17.62 6.11 15.99
C LYS A 51 18.39 7.42 16.02
N SER A 52 18.63 8.01 14.85
CA SER A 52 19.46 9.22 14.69
C SER A 52 18.64 10.47 14.41
N PHE A 53 17.34 10.33 14.10
CA PHE A 53 16.46 11.42 13.67
C PHE A 53 17.03 12.21 12.48
N SER A 54 17.65 11.49 11.54
CA SER A 54 18.30 12.06 10.37
C SER A 54 17.89 11.32 9.10
N ALA A 55 17.92 12.01 7.97
CA ALA A 55 17.68 11.43 6.66
C ALA A 55 18.70 10.32 6.33
N ILE A 56 18.20 9.12 6.03
CA ILE A 56 18.99 7.96 5.64
C ILE A 56 18.61 7.49 4.24
N ASP A 57 19.45 6.65 3.65
CA ASP A 57 19.10 5.99 2.40
C ASP A 57 18.03 4.93 2.69
N ALA A 58 17.15 4.66 1.73
CA ALA A 58 16.04 3.72 1.92
C ALA A 58 16.55 2.26 2.03
N PRO A 59 16.48 1.62 3.21
CA PRO A 59 16.98 0.25 3.39
C PRO A 59 15.96 -0.81 2.93
N PHE A 60 14.74 -0.40 2.59
CA PHE A 60 13.62 -1.28 2.31
C PHE A 60 13.44 -1.58 0.82
N ASP A 61 12.75 -2.69 0.58
CA ASP A 61 12.20 -3.11 -0.70
C ASP A 61 10.73 -2.74 -0.85
N VAL A 62 9.97 -2.81 0.24
CA VAL A 62 8.60 -2.33 0.32
C VAL A 62 8.44 -1.53 1.61
N SER A 63 7.82 -0.35 1.53
CA SER A 63 7.43 0.43 2.70
C SER A 63 5.93 0.70 2.65
N VAL A 64 5.25 0.45 3.76
CA VAL A 64 3.81 0.57 3.90
C VAL A 64 3.52 1.44 5.13
N ASN A 65 3.44 2.75 4.91
CA ASN A 65 2.93 3.73 5.87
C ASN A 65 1.58 4.25 5.34
N THR A 66 1.28 5.54 5.56
CA THR A 66 0.25 6.27 4.81
C THR A 66 0.49 6.25 3.31
N GLU A 67 1.67 5.83 2.83
CA GLU A 67 1.98 5.63 1.42
C GLU A 67 2.62 4.26 1.21
N ILE A 68 2.40 3.68 0.03
CA ILE A 68 2.94 2.36 -0.33
C ILE A 68 3.99 2.52 -1.42
N LEU A 69 5.23 2.25 -1.06
CA LEU A 69 6.38 2.27 -1.97
C LEU A 69 6.87 0.85 -2.22
N PHE A 70 7.11 0.54 -3.49
CA PHE A 70 7.74 -0.69 -3.94
C PHE A 70 9.05 -0.38 -4.66
N ASP A 71 10.08 -1.18 -4.42
CA ASP A 71 11.32 -1.16 -5.20
C ASP A 71 11.02 -1.39 -6.70
N LEU A 72 11.92 -0.95 -7.58
CA LEU A 72 11.75 -1.10 -9.02
C LEU A 72 11.70 -2.57 -9.46
N ASP A 73 12.24 -3.49 -8.67
CA ASP A 73 12.11 -4.94 -8.90
C ASP A 73 10.63 -5.38 -9.06
N PHE A 74 9.69 -4.68 -8.43
CA PHE A 74 8.26 -4.98 -8.50
C PHE A 74 7.55 -4.35 -9.71
N LEU A 75 8.20 -3.42 -10.44
CA LEU A 75 7.57 -2.61 -11.48
C LEU A 75 6.94 -3.47 -12.58
N ALA A 76 7.65 -4.49 -13.06
CA ALA A 76 7.15 -5.37 -14.11
C ALA A 76 5.81 -6.01 -13.69
N VAL A 77 5.79 -6.63 -12.51
CA VAL A 77 4.59 -7.26 -11.97
C VAL A 77 3.47 -6.26 -11.75
N LEU A 78 3.75 -5.11 -11.13
CA LEU A 78 2.75 -4.08 -10.85
C LEU A 78 2.15 -3.49 -12.14
N SER A 79 2.96 -3.29 -13.17
CA SER A 79 2.53 -2.71 -14.46
C SER A 79 1.59 -3.62 -15.26
N GLU A 80 1.66 -4.93 -15.04
CA GLU A 80 0.75 -5.92 -15.64
C GLU A 80 -0.60 -6.01 -14.90
N LEU A 81 -0.71 -5.40 -13.72
CA LEU A 81 -1.95 -5.37 -12.97
C LEU A 81 -2.87 -4.30 -13.56
N MET A 82 -4.04 -4.72 -14.03
CA MET A 82 -5.13 -3.79 -14.36
C MET A 82 -5.76 -3.26 -13.07
N LEU A 83 -5.13 -2.25 -12.47
CA LEU A 83 -5.58 -1.68 -11.20
C LEU A 83 -6.62 -0.59 -11.45
N TYR A 84 -7.90 -0.95 -11.33
CA TYR A 84 -9.01 0.00 -11.45
C TYR A 84 -8.88 1.12 -10.41
N LYS A 85 -8.97 2.39 -10.86
CA LYS A 85 -8.85 3.58 -10.00
C LYS A 85 -7.62 3.58 -9.08
N ASN A 86 -6.49 3.12 -9.59
CA ASN A 86 -5.20 3.21 -8.93
C ASN A 86 -4.18 3.82 -9.89
N SER A 87 -3.11 4.41 -9.37
CA SER A 87 -2.00 4.93 -10.18
C SER A 87 -0.69 4.36 -9.67
N LEU A 88 0.15 3.90 -10.60
CA LEU A 88 1.56 3.62 -10.32
C LEU A 88 2.34 4.87 -10.70
N VAL A 89 2.97 5.49 -9.71
CA VAL A 89 3.60 6.79 -9.84
C VAL A 89 5.11 6.63 -9.61
N PRO A 90 5.97 7.20 -10.45
CA PRO A 90 7.40 7.21 -10.17
C PRO A 90 7.65 7.95 -8.85
N ALA A 91 8.48 7.36 -7.98
CA ALA A 91 8.82 7.93 -6.68
C ALA A 91 10.32 7.81 -6.41
N LYS A 92 10.86 8.63 -5.52
CA LYS A 92 12.24 8.51 -5.09
C LYS A 92 12.43 8.84 -3.63
N VAL A 93 13.37 8.14 -3.00
CA VAL A 93 13.92 8.49 -1.69
C VAL A 93 15.39 8.82 -1.90
N LYS A 94 15.75 10.10 -1.76
CA LYS A 94 17.05 10.63 -2.21
C LYS A 94 17.31 10.25 -3.69
N GLU A 95 18.33 9.42 -3.95
CA GLU A 95 18.75 8.95 -5.28
C GLU A 95 18.19 7.57 -5.65
N LYS A 96 17.52 6.86 -4.72
CA LYS A 96 16.94 5.54 -5.01
C LYS A 96 15.51 5.71 -5.52
N GLU A 97 15.23 5.11 -6.68
CA GLU A 97 13.92 5.13 -7.33
C GLU A 97 13.00 4.01 -6.81
N PHE A 98 11.71 4.28 -6.82
CA PHE A 98 10.63 3.43 -6.34
C PHE A 98 9.38 3.62 -7.21
N VAL A 99 8.43 2.70 -7.07
CA VAL A 99 7.06 2.82 -7.56
C VAL A 99 6.15 3.13 -6.37
N TYR A 100 5.52 4.29 -6.39
CA TYR A 100 4.45 4.64 -5.45
C TYR A 100 3.11 4.14 -5.98
N LEU A 101 2.45 3.29 -5.21
CA LEU A 101 1.08 2.87 -5.47
C LEU A 101 0.12 3.88 -4.84
N HIS A 102 -0.46 4.75 -5.67
CA HIS A 102 -1.51 5.65 -5.28
C HIS A 102 -2.88 4.99 -5.45
N CYS A 103 -3.49 4.59 -4.34
CA CYS A 103 -4.81 3.97 -4.32
C CYS A 103 -5.91 5.02 -4.08
N TYR A 104 -6.62 5.40 -5.14
CA TYR A 104 -7.82 6.26 -5.05
C TYR A 104 -9.11 5.46 -5.34
N ASN A 105 -9.01 4.14 -5.40
CA ASN A 105 -10.14 3.24 -5.47
C ASN A 105 -10.71 3.05 -4.07
N ILE A 106 -11.82 3.71 -3.78
CA ILE A 106 -12.49 3.67 -2.48
C ILE A 106 -13.76 2.85 -2.65
N ILE A 107 -13.87 1.77 -1.89
CA ILE A 107 -15.09 0.97 -1.79
C ILE A 107 -15.48 0.99 -0.32
N ASP A 108 -16.54 1.74 -0.02
CA ASP A 108 -16.98 1.99 1.35
C ASP A 108 -17.62 0.73 1.93
N ILE A 109 -16.82 -0.02 2.69
CA ILE A 109 -17.22 -1.24 3.38
C ILE A 109 -16.97 -1.17 4.88
N GLU A 110 -16.36 -0.09 5.37
CA GLU A 110 -16.07 0.12 6.78
C GLU A 110 -17.30 0.68 7.51
N ASP A 111 -17.74 -0.02 8.55
CA ASP A 111 -18.76 0.43 9.49
C ASP A 111 -18.10 0.64 10.85
N GLU A 112 -18.26 1.83 11.45
CA GLU A 112 -17.61 2.21 12.71
C GLU A 112 -17.90 1.24 13.87
N VAL A 113 -19.01 0.52 13.82
CA VAL A 113 -19.47 -0.39 14.90
C VAL A 113 -19.21 -1.85 14.56
N LYS A 114 -19.37 -2.23 13.28
CA LYS A 114 -19.32 -3.63 12.83
C LYS A 114 -18.00 -4.02 12.17
N GLY A 115 -17.12 -3.07 11.88
CA GLY A 115 -15.90 -3.29 11.11
C GLY A 115 -16.18 -3.42 9.61
N PHE A 116 -15.44 -4.27 8.90
CA PHE A 116 -15.54 -4.37 7.44
C PHE A 116 -16.65 -5.34 7.00
N ASN A 117 -17.60 -4.84 6.21
CA ASN A 117 -18.66 -5.63 5.60
C ASN A 117 -18.29 -6.10 4.18
N PHE A 118 -17.55 -7.22 4.10
CA PHE A 118 -17.08 -7.79 2.83
C PHE A 118 -18.20 -8.28 1.90
N ASP A 119 -19.43 -8.47 2.38
CA ASP A 119 -20.55 -8.91 1.55
C ASP A 119 -20.91 -7.86 0.49
N LEU A 120 -20.64 -6.58 0.76
CA LEU A 120 -20.83 -5.47 -0.19
C LEU A 120 -19.97 -5.62 -1.45
N LEU A 121 -18.88 -6.39 -1.39
CA LEU A 121 -18.01 -6.63 -2.53
C LEU A 121 -18.60 -7.63 -3.53
N SER A 122 -19.62 -8.40 -3.14
CA SER A 122 -20.24 -9.42 -4.01
C SER A 122 -20.92 -8.82 -5.24
N GLU A 123 -21.36 -7.56 -5.15
CA GLU A 123 -22.02 -6.83 -6.23
C GLU A 123 -21.02 -6.10 -7.15
N ILE A 124 -19.73 -6.10 -6.79
CA ILE A 124 -18.68 -5.36 -7.50
C ILE A 124 -17.82 -6.35 -8.32
N PRO A 125 -17.60 -6.07 -9.63
CA PRO A 125 -16.73 -6.90 -10.47
C PRO A 125 -15.35 -7.05 -9.86
N ILE A 126 -14.76 -8.26 -9.92
CA ILE A 126 -13.48 -8.55 -9.26
C ILE A 126 -12.36 -7.61 -9.72
N GLU A 127 -12.39 -7.21 -10.99
CA GLU A 127 -11.47 -6.30 -11.67
C GLU A 127 -11.47 -4.89 -11.05
N GLU A 128 -12.62 -4.47 -10.50
CA GLU A 128 -12.79 -3.17 -9.84
C GLU A 128 -12.42 -3.20 -8.36
N ARG A 129 -12.18 -4.38 -7.79
CA ARG A 129 -11.87 -4.57 -6.36
C ARG A 129 -10.62 -5.42 -6.11
N LEU A 130 -9.66 -5.38 -7.05
CA LEU A 130 -8.36 -6.04 -6.89
C LEU A 130 -7.48 -5.33 -5.84
N VAL A 131 -7.50 -4.01 -5.83
CA VAL A 131 -6.80 -3.16 -4.86
C VAL A 131 -7.69 -1.96 -4.54
N PHE A 132 -8.05 -1.76 -3.27
CA PHE A 132 -8.94 -0.68 -2.85
C PHE A 132 -8.77 -0.30 -1.38
N LYS A 133 -9.33 0.84 -0.98
CA LYS A 133 -9.46 1.26 0.42
C LYS A 133 -10.88 1.03 0.93
N PRO A 134 -11.04 0.54 2.17
CA PRO A 134 -12.36 0.22 2.71
C PRO A 134 -13.18 1.44 3.13
N SER A 135 -12.58 2.64 3.17
CA SER A 135 -13.27 3.92 3.40
C SER A 135 -12.41 5.09 2.91
N TYR A 136 -12.97 6.31 2.91
CA TYR A 136 -12.25 7.52 2.51
C TYR A 136 -11.10 7.86 3.46
N GLY A 137 -11.30 7.66 4.76
CA GLY A 137 -10.29 7.93 5.80
C GLY A 137 -9.33 6.77 6.05
N SER A 138 -9.51 5.65 5.36
CA SER A 138 -8.72 4.46 5.62
C SER A 138 -7.27 4.64 5.19
N ILE A 139 -6.37 4.33 6.11
CA ILE A 139 -4.93 4.25 5.86
C ILE A 139 -4.50 2.85 5.40
N VAL A 140 -5.38 1.85 5.52
CA VAL A 140 -5.13 0.50 5.02
C VAL A 140 -5.61 0.35 3.58
N VAL A 141 -4.90 -0.47 2.82
CA VAL A 141 -5.26 -0.85 1.45
C VAL A 141 -5.45 -2.36 1.42
N PHE A 142 -6.59 -2.80 0.88
CA PHE A 142 -6.91 -4.19 0.69
C PHE A 142 -6.46 -4.65 -0.69
N PHE A 143 -5.71 -5.75 -0.70
CA PHE A 143 -5.20 -6.41 -1.89
C PHE A 143 -5.88 -7.76 -2.01
N HIS A 144 -6.51 -8.03 -3.15
CA HIS A 144 -7.00 -9.36 -3.46
C HIS A 144 -5.81 -10.34 -3.52
N LYS A 145 -6.03 -11.60 -3.12
CA LYS A 145 -5.01 -12.65 -3.04
C LYS A 145 -4.19 -12.79 -4.33
N SER A 146 -4.83 -12.65 -5.49
CA SER A 146 -4.15 -12.74 -6.79
C SER A 146 -3.12 -11.64 -7.01
N ILE A 147 -3.27 -10.49 -6.33
CA ILE A 147 -2.31 -9.39 -6.36
C ILE A 147 -1.16 -9.68 -5.40
N ILE A 148 -1.47 -10.07 -4.15
CA ILE A 148 -0.44 -10.41 -3.17
C ILE A 148 0.42 -11.59 -3.63
N GLU A 149 -0.17 -12.63 -4.21
CA GLU A 149 0.57 -13.78 -4.76
C GLU A 149 1.55 -13.33 -5.85
N LYS A 150 1.13 -12.43 -6.74
CA LYS A 150 1.99 -11.87 -7.78
C LYS A 150 3.13 -11.03 -7.19
N ILE A 151 2.83 -10.13 -6.25
CA ILE A 151 3.85 -9.29 -5.60
C ILE A 151 4.86 -10.18 -4.84
N ASN A 152 4.39 -11.15 -4.07
CA ASN A 152 5.23 -12.06 -3.28
C ASN A 152 6.05 -13.04 -4.14
N SER A 153 5.67 -13.24 -5.41
CA SER A 153 6.44 -14.05 -6.36
C SER A 153 7.73 -13.38 -6.85
N VAL A 154 7.85 -12.05 -6.69
CA VAL A 154 9.05 -11.30 -7.08
C VAL A 154 10.21 -11.62 -6.14
N LYS A 155 10.00 -11.39 -4.84
CA LYS A 155 10.95 -11.70 -3.76
C LYS A 155 10.25 -11.62 -2.41
N SER A 156 10.87 -12.23 -1.39
CA SER A 156 10.43 -12.06 0.00
C SER A 156 10.65 -10.63 0.48
N PHE A 157 9.70 -10.10 1.24
CA PHE A 157 9.78 -8.76 1.80
C PHE A 157 10.80 -8.69 2.93
N SER A 158 11.63 -7.65 2.89
CA SER A 158 12.66 -7.41 3.89
C SER A 158 12.11 -6.68 5.11
N TYR A 159 11.24 -5.68 4.87
CA TYR A 159 10.68 -4.78 5.90
C TYR A 159 9.16 -4.67 5.89
N ALA A 160 8.47 -5.48 5.10
CA ALA A 160 7.01 -5.53 5.07
C ALA A 160 6.50 -6.94 5.43
N LYS A 161 5.28 -7.00 5.92
CA LYS A 161 4.52 -8.22 6.20
C LYS A 161 3.11 -8.07 5.64
N TYR A 162 2.42 -9.19 5.49
CA TYR A 162 1.02 -9.19 5.09
C TYR A 162 0.23 -10.23 5.85
N GLN A 163 -1.07 -9.98 6.00
CA GLN A 163 -2.02 -10.90 6.63
C GLN A 163 -3.36 -10.78 5.92
N LYS A 164 -4.18 -11.82 6.05
CA LYS A 164 -5.58 -11.75 5.61
C LYS A 164 -6.30 -10.59 6.28
N ALA A 165 -7.15 -9.91 5.52
CA ALA A 165 -7.93 -8.78 6.02
C ALA A 165 -8.93 -9.21 7.11
N SER A 166 -9.41 -10.47 7.07
CA SER A 166 -10.26 -11.04 8.12
C SER A 166 -9.54 -11.27 9.46
N ASP A 167 -8.22 -11.44 9.43
CA ASP A 167 -7.39 -11.64 10.62
C ASP A 167 -6.65 -10.36 11.05
N TRP A 168 -6.83 -9.26 10.31
CA TRP A 168 -6.12 -8.01 10.56
C TRP A 168 -6.61 -7.34 11.84
N SER A 169 -5.67 -6.83 12.62
CA SER A 169 -5.93 -5.95 13.76
C SER A 169 -4.80 -4.93 13.90
N VAL A 170 -5.05 -3.85 14.64
CA VAL A 170 -4.02 -2.84 14.94
C VAL A 170 -2.87 -3.47 15.74
N GLU A 171 -3.16 -4.39 16.66
CA GLU A 171 -2.14 -5.12 17.41
C GLU A 171 -1.27 -5.99 16.51
N TRP A 172 -1.85 -6.64 15.50
CA TRP A 172 -1.06 -7.34 14.49
C TRP A 172 -0.20 -6.37 13.71
N GLU A 173 -0.76 -5.23 13.28
CA GLU A 173 -0.03 -4.25 12.51
C GLU A 173 1.25 -3.84 13.24
N MET A 174 1.13 -3.49 14.52
CA MET A 174 2.21 -3.02 15.39
C MET A 174 3.15 -4.12 15.93
N SER A 175 2.89 -5.40 15.63
CA SER A 175 3.69 -6.54 16.13
C SER A 175 5.03 -6.77 15.43
#